data_AF-A0A5A7S1X4-F1
#
_entry.id   AF-A0A5A7S1X4-F1
#
_cell.length_a   1.000
_cell.length_b   1.000
_cell.length_c   1.000
_cell.angle_alpha   90.00
_cell.angle_beta   90.00
_cell.angle_gamma   90.00
#
_symmetry.space_group_name_H-M   'P 1'
#
loop_
_entity.id
_entity.type
_entity.pdbx_description
1 polymer ?
#
loop_
_entity_poly.entity_id
_entity_poly.type
_entity_poly.pdbx_seq_one_letter_code
_entity_poly.pdbx_strand_id
1 'polypeptide(L)' 'MYENIEKAIEELCIEAELVKVFDAIEIAKRGVLKTPALAINGEIKIAGRVASVDELNKLLKTLQN' A
#
# COMPACT_ATOMS: atom_id res chain seq x y z
N MET A 1 0.39 -9.52 -1.61
CA MET A 1 0.47 -8.04 -1.62
C MET A 1 1.41 -7.55 -0.54
N TYR A 2 1.28 -7.99 0.73
CA TYR A 2 2.16 -7.59 1.82
C TYR A 2 3.66 -7.79 1.52
N GLU A 3 4.07 -9.01 1.15
CA GLU A 3 5.49 -9.31 0.79
C GLU A 3 6.01 -8.45 -0.38
N ASN A 4 5.14 -8.11 -1.34
CA ASN A 4 5.55 -7.26 -2.47
C ASN A 4 5.86 -5.84 -2.02
N ILE A 5 5.11 -5.34 -1.03
CA ILE A 5 5.28 -4.00 -0.47
C ILE A 5 6.54 -3.98 0.40
N GLU A 6 6.76 -5.01 1.23
CA GLU A 6 7.95 -5.16 2.07
C GLU A 6 9.22 -5.13 1.21
N LYS A 7 9.28 -5.96 0.15
CA LYS A 7 10.39 -5.95 -0.81
C LYS A 7 10.59 -4.59 -1.48
N ALA A 8 9.51 -3.96 -1.93
CA ALA A 8 9.59 -2.65 -2.59
C ALA A 8 10.16 -1.56 -1.65
N ILE A 9 9.77 -1.58 -0.38
CA ILE A 9 10.26 -0.63 0.64
C ILE A 9 11.74 -0.90 0.95
N GLU A 10 12.13 -2.17 1.10
CA GLU A 10 13.53 -2.54 1.32
C GLU A 10 14.42 -2.16 0.11
N GLU A 11 13.99 -2.47 -1.11
CA GLU A 11 14.74 -2.15 -2.34
C GLU A 11 14.90 -0.64 -2.56
N LEU A 12 13.89 0.14 -2.19
CA LEU A 12 13.91 1.60 -2.32
C LEU A 12 14.49 2.31 -1.10
N CYS A 13 14.85 1.55 -0.05
CA CYS A 13 15.33 2.08 1.22
C CYS A 13 14.41 3.18 1.79
N ILE A 14 13.10 2.96 1.67
CA ILE A 14 12.08 3.91 2.13
C ILE A 14 11.78 3.61 3.60
N GLU A 15 11.77 4.64 4.44
CA GLU A 15 11.19 4.51 5.78
C GLU A 15 9.67 4.59 5.67
N ALA A 16 9.01 3.44 5.64
CA ALA A 16 7.55 3.33 5.62
C ALA A 16 7.07 2.33 6.68
N GLU A 17 6.02 2.71 7.40
CA GLU A 17 5.41 1.85 8.42
C GLU A 17 4.34 0.95 7.79
N LEU A 18 4.56 -0.37 7.82
CA LEU A 18 3.55 -1.33 7.37
C LEU A 18 2.54 -1.62 8.49
N VAL A 19 1.38 -0.97 8.40
CA VAL A 19 0.26 -1.24 9.31
C VAL A 19 -0.72 -2.21 8.65
N LYS A 20 -0.82 -3.42 9.22
CA LYS A 20 -1.88 -4.37 8.82
C LYS A 20 -3.19 -4.00 9.53
N VAL A 21 -4.15 -3.51 8.78
CA VAL A 21 -5.51 -3.27 9.27
C VAL A 21 -6.37 -4.50 8.96
N PHE A 22 -6.90 -5.15 10.01
CA PHE A 22 -7.83 -6.27 9.89
C PHE A 22 -9.28 -5.88 10.20
N ASP A 23 -9.51 -4.67 10.71
CA ASP A 23 -10.82 -4.20 11.09
C ASP A 23 -11.61 -3.74 9.86
N ALA A 24 -12.68 -4.47 9.53
CA ALA A 24 -13.53 -4.16 8.38
C ALA A 24 -14.17 -2.76 8.47
N ILE A 25 -14.44 -2.27 9.69
CA ILE A 25 -15.03 -0.94 9.91
C ILE A 25 -13.99 0.15 9.59
N GLU A 26 -12.75 -0.04 10.04
CA GLU A 26 -11.63 0.87 9.76
C GLU A 26 -11.32 0.91 8.26
N ILE A 27 -11.34 -0.24 7.59
CA ILE A 27 -11.15 -0.37 6.13
C ILE A 27 -12.26 0.39 5.38
N ALA A 28 -13.53 0.18 5.76
CA ALA A 28 -14.66 0.85 5.15
C ALA A 28 -14.64 2.38 5.38
N LYS A 29 -14.27 2.84 6.58
CA LYS A 29 -14.10 4.26 6.92
C LYS A 29 -13.04 4.95 6.05
N ARG A 30 -12.00 4.22 5.67
CA ARG A 30 -10.95 4.70 4.74
C ARG A 30 -11.39 4.69 3.27
N GLY A 31 -12.65 4.36 2.98
CA GLY A 31 -13.19 4.33 1.61
C GLY A 31 -12.77 3.09 0.82
N VAL A 32 -12.19 2.08 1.47
CA VAL A 32 -11.80 0.84 0.82
C VAL A 32 -13.02 -0.09 0.74
N LEU A 33 -13.56 -0.23 -0.47
CA LEU A 33 -14.70 -1.13 -0.75
C LEU A 33 -14.26 -2.56 -1.08
N LYS A 34 -13.02 -2.74 -1.55
CA LYS A 34 -12.48 -4.04 -1.97
C LYS A 34 -11.07 -4.22 -1.44
N THR A 35 -10.86 -5.28 -0.70
CA THR A 35 -9.53 -5.76 -0.30
C THR A 35 -8.98 -6.72 -1.34
N PRO A 36 -7.66 -6.76 -1.57
CA PRO A 36 -6.63 -6.02 -0.86
C PRO A 36 -6.49 -4.56 -1.32
N ALA A 37 -6.08 -3.69 -0.41
CA ALA A 37 -5.92 -2.27 -0.64
C ALA A 37 -4.63 -1.75 0.02
N LEU A 38 -4.07 -0.70 -0.56
CA LEU A 38 -2.89 0.00 -0.06
C LEU A 38 -3.20 1.49 0.05
N ALA A 39 -3.08 1.99 1.27
CA ALA A 39 -3.08 3.39 1.58
C ALA A 39 -1.63 3.85 1.81
N ILE A 40 -1.23 4.97 1.22
CA ILE A 40 0.07 5.59 1.45
C ILE A 40 -0.19 7.03 1.86
N ASN A 41 0.37 7.47 3.00
CA ASN A 41 0.15 8.80 3.57
C ASN A 41 -1.34 9.17 3.76
N GLY A 42 -2.19 8.18 4.07
CA GLY A 42 -3.63 8.39 4.25
C GLY A 42 -4.45 8.41 2.95
N GLU A 43 -3.81 8.39 1.78
CA GLU A 43 -4.48 8.27 0.49
C GLU A 43 -4.52 6.83 -0.01
N ILE A 44 -5.70 6.37 -0.46
CA ILE A 44 -5.86 5.07 -1.11
C ILE A 44 -5.24 5.16 -2.52
N LYS A 45 -4.12 4.46 -2.73
CA LYS A 45 -3.49 4.38 -4.06
C LYS A 45 -3.88 3.10 -4.80
N ILE A 46 -4.15 2.02 -4.06
CA ILE A 46 -4.59 0.74 -4.63
C ILE A 46 -5.79 0.24 -3.83
N ALA A 47 -6.85 -0.18 -4.50
CA ALA A 47 -7.97 -0.88 -3.89
C ALA A 47 -8.52 -1.94 -4.84
N GLY A 48 -8.84 -3.11 -4.31
CA GLY A 48 -9.47 -4.20 -5.06
C GLY A 48 -8.57 -4.90 -6.08
N ARG A 49 -7.25 -4.68 -6.04
CA ARG A 49 -6.28 -5.39 -6.88
C ARG A 49 -4.98 -5.64 -6.14
N VAL A 50 -4.30 -6.71 -6.53
CA VAL A 50 -2.94 -7.02 -6.04
C VAL A 50 -1.95 -6.32 -6.98
N ALA A 51 -1.21 -5.34 -6.47
CA ALA A 51 -0.11 -4.74 -7.24
C ALA A 51 1.14 -5.62 -7.20
N SER A 52 1.84 -5.64 -8.33
CA SER A 52 3.15 -6.27 -8.48
C SER A 52 4.24 -5.41 -7.84
N VAL A 53 5.38 -6.02 -7.52
CA VAL A 53 6.55 -5.32 -6.93
C VAL A 53 7.00 -4.14 -7.79
N ASP A 54 7.06 -4.30 -9.12
CA ASP A 54 7.43 -3.22 -10.06
C ASP A 54 6.47 -2.01 -10.00
N GLU A 55 5.16 -2.28 -9.90
CA GLU A 55 4.14 -1.23 -9.82
C GLU A 55 4.22 -0.49 -8.48
N LEU A 56 4.44 -1.22 -7.38
CA LEU A 56 4.66 -0.65 -6.06
C LEU A 56 5.93 0.19 -6.01
N ASN A 57 7.02 -0.28 -6.62
CA ASN A 57 8.27 0.46 -6.70
C ASN A 57 8.10 1.80 -7.43
N LYS A 58 7.39 1.80 -8.57
CA LYS A 58 7.05 3.03 -9.32
C LYS A 58 6.15 3.96 -8.53
N LEU A 59 5.14 3.42 -7.86
CA LEU A 59 4.19 4.18 -7.05
C LEU A 59 4.90 4.87 -5.87
N LEU A 60 5.73 4.13 -5.13
CA LEU A 60 6.50 4.64 -4.00
C LEU A 60 7.53 5.69 -4.45
N LYS A 61 8.24 5.45 -5.56
CA LYS A 61 9.14 6.47 -6.16
C LYS A 61 8.42 7.75 -6.53
N THR A 62 7.21 7.66 -7.07
CA THR A 62 6.41 8.84 -7.46
C THR A 62 6.02 9.70 -6.25
N LEU A 63 5.92 9.10 -5.06
CA LEU A 63 5.52 9.80 -3.83
C LEU A 63 6.69 10.44 -3.07
N GLN A 64 7.95 10.11 -3.40
CA GLN A 64 9.14 10.78 -2.85
C GLN A 64 9.49 12.10 -3.57
N ASN A 65 8.74 12.48 -4.60
CA ASN A 65 9.03 13.61 -5.48
C ASN A 65 8.28 14.89 -5.12
#